data_AF-A0A7K4H836-F1
#
_entry.id   AF-A0A7K4H836-F1
#
_cell.length_a   1.000
_cell.length_b   1.000
_cell.length_c   1.000
_cell.angle_alpha   90.00
_cell.angle_beta   90.00
_cell.angle_gamma   90.00
#
_symmetry.space_group_name_H-M   'P 1'
#
loop_
_entity.id
_entity.type
_entity.pdbx_description
1 polymer ?
#
loop_
_entity_poly.entity_id
_entity_poly.type
_entity_poly.pdbx_seq_one_letter_code
_entity_poly.pdbx_strand_id
1 'polypeptide(L)'
;MEIDEDLKSNTNIAYISMEIAVDSNIPTYSGGLGVLSGDTVRSAADLEIPMVGICLCYSSGYFYQFFNEFGEQKEKEIAWNFYYEFDKVEKPITLKIENKEVLVSAWLYRVIGQSGHVLPIYLLTTEIEGNEDWMKKMTGSLYDSTSRWNRIVQEVILGIGGVKLLKSLGYNNIETYHLNEGHGSFATLELYNELGSIENVKEKVAFTTHTPVPAGHDRFKQDLVKKVFENRMPKEIRNLADDNGEFNMTFLGMALSRYRNAVAKKHGDISRKMFPQYEIDYITNGVHLPFWVSKPFRKIFSKKWPNWRSNPYVLENA
;
A
#
# COMPACT_ATOMS: atom_id res chain seq x y z
N MET A 1 15.03 16.40 5.14
CA MET A 1 15.01 17.36 4.00
C MET A 1 13.68 17.13 3.28
N GLU A 2 12.93 18.15 2.85
CA GLU A 2 11.65 17.89 2.15
C GLU A 2 11.90 17.33 0.74
N ILE A 3 10.90 16.66 0.15
CA ILE A 3 10.92 16.35 -1.28
C ILE A 3 10.80 17.66 -2.06
N ASP A 4 11.64 17.84 -3.08
CA ASP A 4 11.62 19.04 -3.92
C ASP A 4 10.27 19.20 -4.66
N GLU A 5 9.85 20.45 -4.86
CA GLU A 5 8.57 20.80 -5.50
C GLU A 5 8.51 20.31 -6.95
N ASP A 6 9.65 20.28 -7.65
CA ASP A 6 9.74 19.71 -9.00
C ASP A 6 9.43 18.21 -9.01
N LEU A 7 9.88 17.45 -8.00
CA LEU A 7 9.54 16.02 -7.92
C LEU A 7 8.06 15.81 -7.65
N LYS A 8 7.47 16.61 -6.74
CA LYS A 8 6.03 16.52 -6.42
C LYS A 8 5.18 16.84 -7.64
N SER A 9 5.48 17.94 -8.32
CA SER A 9 4.73 18.43 -9.48
C SER A 9 4.84 17.55 -10.72
N ASN A 10 5.87 16.69 -10.79
CA ASN A 10 6.01 15.69 -11.86
C ASN A 10 5.44 14.32 -11.48
N THR A 11 5.21 14.05 -10.18
CA THR A 11 4.65 12.77 -9.72
C THR A 11 3.15 12.69 -10.01
N ASN A 12 2.73 11.76 -10.86
CA ASN A 12 1.33 11.59 -11.26
C ASN A 12 0.72 10.23 -10.86
N ILE A 13 1.49 9.33 -10.24
CA ILE A 13 1.01 8.04 -9.74
C ILE A 13 1.18 7.96 -8.22
N ALA A 14 0.11 7.59 -7.51
CA ALA A 14 0.16 7.21 -6.11
C ALA A 14 -0.06 5.70 -5.97
N TYR A 15 0.94 4.98 -5.47
CA TYR A 15 0.87 3.53 -5.22
C TYR A 15 0.55 3.28 -3.75
N ILE A 16 -0.65 2.78 -3.48
CA ILE A 16 -1.17 2.56 -2.12
C ILE A 16 -1.15 1.07 -1.82
N SER A 17 -0.38 0.67 -0.81
CA SER A 17 -0.25 -0.72 -0.39
C SER A 17 -0.24 -0.82 1.13
N MET A 18 -0.86 -1.86 1.68
CA MET A 18 -0.78 -2.16 3.12
C MET A 18 0.64 -2.55 3.53
N GLU A 19 1.42 -3.11 2.61
CA GLU A 19 2.79 -3.54 2.85
C GLU A 19 3.73 -3.07 1.75
N ILE A 20 4.95 -2.65 2.13
CA ILE A 20 6.05 -2.42 1.20
C ILE A 20 7.36 -2.89 1.84
N ALA A 21 8.00 -3.90 1.25
CA ALA A 21 9.28 -4.44 1.71
C ALA A 21 10.46 -3.65 1.13
N VAL A 22 10.76 -2.48 1.70
CA VAL A 22 11.86 -1.61 1.26
C VAL A 22 13.24 -2.09 1.70
N ASP A 23 13.36 -2.61 2.92
CA ASP A 23 14.55 -3.25 3.48
C ASP A 23 14.11 -4.33 4.47
N SER A 24 14.92 -5.37 4.64
CA SER A 24 14.64 -6.45 5.60
C SER A 24 14.55 -5.98 7.05
N ASN A 25 15.16 -4.85 7.41
CA ASN A 25 15.15 -4.29 8.75
C ASN A 25 14.00 -3.30 9.00
N ILE A 26 13.21 -3.00 7.97
CA ILE A 26 12.04 -2.11 8.05
C ILE A 26 10.80 -3.01 8.03
N PRO A 27 10.14 -3.24 9.18
CA PRO A 27 9.10 -4.26 9.31
C PRO A 27 7.73 -3.77 8.83
N THR A 28 7.67 -3.25 7.61
CA THR A 28 6.46 -2.77 6.92
C THR A 28 5.84 -3.83 6.01
N TYR A 29 6.17 -5.12 6.23
CA TYR A 29 5.68 -6.24 5.43
C TYR A 29 5.74 -7.56 6.20
N SER A 30 4.98 -8.55 5.74
CA SER A 30 4.92 -9.91 6.26
C SER A 30 5.05 -10.98 5.16
N GLY A 31 4.81 -10.66 3.89
CA GLY A 31 4.79 -11.69 2.84
C GLY A 31 4.99 -11.20 1.41
N GLY A 32 4.48 -12.02 0.47
CA GLY A 32 4.68 -11.83 -0.96
C GLY A 32 4.12 -10.52 -1.52
N LEU A 33 3.02 -10.01 -0.93
CA LEU A 33 2.44 -8.72 -1.30
C LEU A 33 3.44 -7.58 -1.05
N GLY A 34 3.99 -7.50 0.16
CA GLY A 34 5.00 -6.51 0.51
C GLY A 34 6.30 -6.65 -0.28
N VAL A 35 6.76 -7.89 -0.51
CA VAL A 35 7.94 -8.16 -1.35
C VAL A 35 7.74 -7.62 -2.77
N LEU A 36 6.61 -7.92 -3.40
CA LEU A 36 6.26 -7.41 -4.73
C LEU A 36 6.18 -5.89 -4.73
N SER A 37 5.53 -5.28 -3.73
CA SER A 37 5.48 -3.81 -3.60
C SER A 37 6.88 -3.22 -3.51
N GLY A 38 7.78 -3.84 -2.75
CA GLY A 38 9.20 -3.46 -2.65
C GLY A 38 9.92 -3.54 -3.99
N ASP A 39 9.71 -4.61 -4.75
CA ASP A 39 10.28 -4.77 -6.09
C ASP A 39 9.69 -3.77 -7.09
N THR A 40 8.41 -3.44 -6.95
CA THR A 40 7.71 -2.45 -7.77
C THR A 40 8.29 -1.05 -7.56
N VAL A 41 8.44 -0.61 -6.31
CA VAL A 41 9.01 0.73 -6.01
C VAL A 41 10.48 0.84 -6.40
N ARG A 42 11.29 -0.23 -6.26
CA ARG A 42 12.68 -0.24 -6.73
C ARG A 42 12.77 -0.16 -8.26
N SER A 43 11.93 -0.92 -8.95
CA SER A 43 11.90 -0.91 -10.41
C SER A 43 11.39 0.43 -10.95
N ALA A 44 10.38 1.00 -10.31
CA ALA A 44 9.87 2.32 -10.64
C ALA A 44 10.93 3.41 -10.43
N ALA A 45 11.70 3.36 -9.34
CA ALA A 45 12.81 4.28 -9.11
C ALA A 45 13.91 4.14 -10.19
N ASP A 46 14.26 2.90 -10.57
CA ASP A 46 15.24 2.63 -11.62
C ASP A 46 14.79 3.10 -13.02
N LEU A 47 13.48 3.04 -13.28
CA LEU A 47 12.86 3.43 -14.55
C LEU A 47 12.38 4.89 -14.55
N GLU A 48 12.64 5.64 -13.47
CA GLU A 48 12.20 7.04 -13.29
C GLU A 48 10.69 7.24 -13.45
N ILE A 49 9.90 6.24 -13.04
CA ILE A 49 8.45 6.34 -13.10
C ILE A 49 7.99 7.38 -12.06
N PRO A 50 7.19 8.39 -12.47
CA PRO A 50 6.73 9.49 -11.60
C PRO A 50 5.71 9.03 -10.55
N MET A 51 6.19 8.29 -9.56
CA MET A 51 5.37 7.58 -8.58
C MET A 51 5.72 7.98 -7.14
N VAL A 52 4.72 7.99 -6.27
CA VAL A 52 4.89 8.08 -4.80
C VAL A 52 4.25 6.85 -4.15
N GLY A 53 4.96 6.24 -3.20
CA GLY A 53 4.46 5.11 -2.41
C GLY A 53 3.76 5.56 -1.14
N ILE A 54 2.67 4.89 -0.78
CA ILE A 54 1.90 5.08 0.44
C ILE A 54 1.75 3.74 1.15
N CYS A 55 2.16 3.67 2.42
CA CYS A 55 2.07 2.48 3.26
C CYS A 55 1.82 2.88 4.70
N LEU A 56 1.31 1.98 5.53
CA LEU A 56 1.27 2.21 6.97
C LEU A 56 2.65 1.98 7.58
N CYS A 57 2.89 2.68 8.68
CA CYS A 57 4.06 2.55 9.50
C CYS A 57 3.72 1.78 10.78
N TYR A 58 4.15 0.53 10.87
CA TYR A 58 3.84 -0.33 12.01
C TYR A 58 4.88 -0.17 13.11
N SER A 59 4.48 0.24 14.31
CA SER A 59 5.41 0.38 15.45
C SER A 59 6.07 -0.96 15.85
N SER A 60 5.34 -2.07 15.72
CA SER A 60 5.81 -3.41 16.15
C SER A 60 5.98 -4.41 15.00
N GLY A 61 5.76 -3.98 13.75
CA GLY A 61 5.85 -4.84 12.57
C GLY A 61 4.78 -5.94 12.52
N TYR A 62 5.16 -7.11 11.98
CA TYR A 62 4.34 -8.32 12.05
C TYR A 62 4.63 -9.10 13.35
N PHE A 63 5.74 -9.85 13.40
CA PHE A 63 6.34 -10.38 14.62
C PHE A 63 7.75 -10.93 14.34
N TYR A 64 8.56 -11.06 15.38
CA TYR A 64 9.81 -11.81 15.38
C TYR A 64 9.53 -13.27 15.79
N GLN A 65 9.82 -14.21 14.89
CA GLN A 65 9.68 -15.64 15.11
C GLN A 65 10.92 -16.21 15.82
N PHE A 66 10.72 -16.97 16.89
CA PHE A 66 11.77 -17.79 17.49
C PHE A 66 11.21 -19.13 17.96
N PHE A 67 12.08 -20.13 18.09
CA PHE A 67 11.71 -21.44 18.61
C PHE A 67 12.21 -21.58 20.05
N ASN A 68 11.35 -22.06 20.95
CA ASN A 68 11.78 -22.40 22.30
C ASN A 68 12.57 -23.73 22.31
N GLU A 69 13.05 -24.13 23.49
CA GLU A 69 13.83 -25.35 23.68
C GLU A 69 13.07 -26.64 23.31
N PHE A 70 11.74 -26.57 23.20
CA PHE A 70 10.87 -27.68 22.80
C PHE A 70 10.54 -27.68 21.29
N GLY A 71 11.11 -26.74 20.52
CA GLY A 71 10.83 -26.59 19.09
C GLY A 71 9.49 -25.93 18.78
N GLU A 72 8.83 -25.31 19.76
CA GLU A 72 7.58 -24.57 19.55
C GLU A 72 7.89 -23.16 19.05
N GLN A 73 7.13 -22.71 18.05
CA GLN A 73 7.14 -21.30 17.65
C GLN A 73 6.64 -20.42 18.80
N LYS A 74 7.38 -19.34 19.06
CA LYS A 74 7.01 -18.22 19.90
C LYS A 74 7.20 -16.92 19.12
N GLU A 75 6.47 -15.90 19.55
CA GLU A 75 6.39 -14.61 18.88
C GLU A 75 6.82 -13.50 19.84
N LYS A 76 7.53 -12.51 19.31
CA LYS A 76 7.88 -11.27 20.01
C LYS A 76 7.60 -10.09 19.09
N GLU A 77 7.21 -8.96 19.68
CA GLU A 77 7.12 -7.71 18.93
C GLU A 77 8.49 -7.28 18.41
N ILE A 78 8.51 -6.70 17.20
CA ILE A 78 9.72 -6.13 16.63
C ILE A 78 9.86 -4.71 17.18
N ALA A 79 10.79 -4.50 18.11
CA ALA A 79 11.22 -3.16 18.46
C ALA A 79 12.16 -2.64 17.37
N TRP A 80 11.70 -1.66 16.60
CA TRP A 80 12.53 -0.94 15.65
C TRP A 80 12.32 0.55 15.82
N ASN A 81 13.36 1.32 15.55
CA ASN A 81 13.29 2.77 15.58
C ASN A 81 13.51 3.30 14.17
N PHE A 82 12.87 4.42 13.85
CA PHE A 82 13.16 5.18 12.64
C PHE A 82 14.61 5.67 12.71
N TYR A 83 15.49 4.98 11.99
CA TYR A 83 16.90 5.34 11.89
C TYR A 83 17.06 6.70 11.18
N TYR A 84 18.28 7.22 11.15
CA TYR A 84 18.70 8.46 10.45
C TYR A 84 18.30 8.55 8.95
N GLU A 85 17.70 7.49 8.40
CA GLU A 85 17.29 7.35 7.00
C GLU A 85 15.87 7.88 6.72
N PHE A 86 15.07 8.15 7.76
CA PHE A 86 13.71 8.65 7.62
C PHE A 86 13.60 10.12 7.99
N ASP A 87 12.91 10.89 7.16
CA ASP A 87 12.51 12.26 7.49
C ASP A 87 11.10 12.27 8.07
N LYS A 88 10.88 12.99 9.17
CA LYS A 88 9.53 13.17 9.72
C LYS A 88 8.75 14.19 8.90
N VAL A 89 7.52 13.87 8.51
CA VAL A 89 6.58 14.87 8.01
C VAL A 89 6.09 15.71 9.19
N GLU A 90 6.38 17.01 9.16
CA GLU A 90 6.13 17.88 10.31
C GLU A 90 4.64 18.18 10.52
N LYS A 91 3.90 18.38 9.42
CA LYS A 91 2.50 18.81 9.47
C LYS A 91 1.56 17.59 9.38
N PRO A 92 0.93 17.16 10.48
CA PRO A 92 -0.05 16.08 10.44
C PRO A 92 -1.32 16.52 9.70
N ILE A 93 -2.04 15.54 9.16
CA ILE A 93 -3.42 15.66 8.73
C ILE A 93 -4.36 15.20 9.84
N THR A 94 -5.63 15.58 9.75
CA THR A 94 -6.68 15.14 10.68
C THR A 94 -7.64 14.20 9.96
N LEU A 95 -7.85 13.01 10.52
CA LEU A 95 -8.89 12.08 10.13
C LEU A 95 -9.99 12.07 11.18
N LYS A 96 -11.24 11.92 10.76
CA LYS A 96 -12.36 11.75 11.68
C LYS A 96 -12.82 10.29 11.66
N ILE A 97 -12.50 9.56 12.72
CA ILE A 97 -12.78 8.12 12.91
C ILE A 97 -13.76 8.00 14.07
N GLU A 98 -14.93 7.41 13.83
CA GLU A 98 -16.10 7.53 14.70
C GLU A 98 -16.40 9.02 14.97
N ASN A 99 -16.55 9.39 16.23
CA ASN A 99 -16.74 10.76 16.70
C ASN A 99 -15.43 11.45 17.11
N LYS A 100 -14.27 10.84 16.90
CA LYS A 100 -12.95 11.36 17.30
C LYS A 100 -12.18 11.93 16.11
N GLU A 101 -11.40 12.96 16.40
CA GLU A 101 -10.35 13.46 15.50
C GLU A 101 -9.04 12.74 15.84
N VAL A 102 -8.41 12.15 14.83
CA VAL A 102 -7.17 11.40 14.92
C VAL A 102 -6.15 12.11 14.04
N LEU A 103 -5.03 12.52 14.64
CA LEU A 103 -3.92 13.08 13.89
C LEU A 103 -3.14 11.95 13.22
N VAL A 104 -2.77 12.14 11.97
CA VAL A 104 -1.93 11.22 11.21
C VAL A 104 -0.81 12.01 10.58
N SER A 105 0.43 11.55 10.77
CA SER A 105 1.59 12.05 10.02
C SER A 105 2.23 10.89 9.27
N ALA A 106 3.43 11.08 8.73
CA ALA A 106 4.21 10.05 8.10
C ALA A 106 5.71 10.18 8.34
N TRP A 107 6.40 9.07 8.17
CA TRP A 107 7.83 9.02 7.91
C TRP A 107 8.08 8.93 6.42
N LEU A 108 9.00 9.72 5.90
CA LEU A 108 9.42 9.71 4.51
C LEU A 108 10.66 8.84 4.36
N TYR A 109 10.54 7.80 3.55
CA TYR A 109 11.64 6.98 3.07
C TYR A 109 11.88 7.25 1.58
N ARG A 110 13.15 7.20 1.14
CA ARG A 110 13.53 7.47 -0.26
C ARG A 110 14.15 6.24 -0.88
N VAL A 111 13.53 5.73 -1.92
CA VAL A 111 14.15 4.73 -2.80
C VAL A 111 14.93 5.49 -3.87
N ILE A 112 16.23 5.25 -3.96
CA ILE A 112 17.10 5.88 -4.96
C ILE A 112 17.35 4.86 -6.07
N GLY A 113 16.88 5.18 -7.27
CA GLY A 113 17.09 4.38 -8.47
C GLY A 113 18.51 4.49 -9.02
N GLN A 114 18.85 3.64 -9.98
CA GLN A 114 20.18 3.59 -10.61
C GLN A 114 20.65 4.91 -11.23
N SER A 115 19.74 5.75 -11.72
CA SER A 115 20.05 7.07 -12.27
C SER A 115 20.21 8.18 -11.22
N GLY A 116 19.88 7.89 -9.96
CA GLY A 116 19.74 8.88 -8.90
C GLY A 116 18.31 9.42 -8.74
N HIS A 117 17.37 9.01 -9.59
CA HIS A 117 15.95 9.34 -9.40
C HIS A 117 15.46 8.88 -8.03
N VAL A 118 14.71 9.75 -7.35
CA VAL A 118 14.19 9.50 -6.00
C VAL A 118 12.71 9.16 -6.10
N LEU A 119 12.33 8.01 -5.56
CA LEU A 119 10.93 7.64 -5.36
C LEU A 119 10.59 7.77 -3.87
N PRO A 120 9.72 8.73 -3.48
CA PRO A 120 9.32 8.91 -2.10
C PRO A 120 8.29 7.85 -1.67
N ILE A 121 8.44 7.36 -0.44
CA ILE A 121 7.48 6.50 0.22
C ILE A 121 7.09 7.14 1.55
N TYR A 122 5.80 7.44 1.73
CA TYR A 122 5.27 7.91 3.01
C TYR A 122 4.69 6.75 3.80
N LEU A 123 5.27 6.52 4.97
CA LEU A 123 4.84 5.54 5.96
C LEU A 123 3.95 6.24 6.99
N LEU A 124 2.63 6.10 6.88
CA LEU A 124 1.66 6.79 7.74
C LEU A 124 1.68 6.25 9.16
N THR A 125 1.71 7.15 10.14
CA THR A 125 1.72 6.82 11.57
C THR A 125 0.74 7.68 12.36
N THR A 126 0.14 7.05 13.37
CA THR A 126 -0.65 7.70 14.42
C THR A 126 0.15 7.93 15.69
N GLU A 127 1.37 7.40 15.77
CA GLU A 127 2.29 7.53 16.90
C GLU A 127 2.95 8.93 16.93
N ILE A 128 2.12 9.94 17.17
CA ILE A 128 2.51 11.34 17.23
C ILE A 128 1.91 12.01 18.46
N GLU A 129 2.53 13.12 18.86
CA GLU A 129 2.02 13.99 19.90
C GLU A 129 0.66 14.58 19.47
N GLY A 130 -0.24 14.77 20.45
CA GLY A 130 -1.60 15.27 20.24
C GLY A 130 -2.67 14.17 20.18
N ASN A 131 -2.31 12.93 19.84
CA ASN A 131 -3.21 11.78 19.95
C ASN A 131 -3.28 11.22 21.37
N GLU A 132 -4.45 10.70 21.76
CA GLU A 132 -4.59 9.88 22.99
C GLU A 132 -3.75 8.60 22.88
N ASP A 133 -3.29 8.02 23.99
CA ASP A 133 -2.33 6.89 23.96
C ASP A 133 -2.83 5.64 23.23
N TRP A 134 -4.14 5.39 23.24
CA TRP A 134 -4.73 4.30 22.48
C TRP A 134 -4.83 4.63 20.98
N MET A 135 -4.99 5.90 20.60
CA MET A 135 -5.01 6.34 19.21
C MET A 135 -3.62 6.22 18.57
N LYS A 136 -2.55 6.45 19.34
CA LYS A 136 -1.16 6.26 18.89
C LYS A 136 -0.88 4.81 18.43
N LYS A 137 -1.67 3.85 18.89
CA LYS A 137 -1.51 2.42 18.60
C LYS A 137 -2.34 1.94 17.40
N MET A 138 -3.10 2.82 16.74
CA MET A 138 -3.91 2.45 15.56
C MET A 138 -3.06 1.94 14.39
N THR A 139 -1.81 2.41 14.29
CA THR A 139 -0.79 1.92 13.36
C THR A 139 0.23 1.00 14.06
N GLY A 140 -0.19 0.23 15.07
CA GLY A 140 0.72 -0.55 15.92
C GLY A 140 1.32 -1.79 15.24
N SER A 141 0.45 -2.72 14.82
CA SER A 141 0.87 -4.02 14.26
C SER A 141 0.26 -4.27 12.89
N LEU A 142 1.04 -4.91 12.02
CA LEU A 142 0.59 -5.35 10.70
C LEU A 142 -0.38 -6.55 10.85
N TYR A 143 -1.54 -6.47 10.19
CA TYR A 143 -2.59 -7.50 10.23
C TYR A 143 -3.01 -7.91 11.64
N ASP A 144 -3.34 -6.94 12.50
CA ASP A 144 -3.96 -7.25 13.79
C ASP A 144 -5.30 -7.97 13.57
N SER A 145 -5.27 -9.30 13.72
CA SER A 145 -6.42 -10.19 13.56
C SER A 145 -7.29 -10.22 14.82
N THR A 146 -6.84 -9.65 15.93
CA THR A 146 -7.58 -9.65 17.21
C THR A 146 -8.73 -8.66 17.22
N SER A 147 -8.70 -7.64 16.34
CA SER A 147 -9.70 -6.59 16.29
C SER A 147 -10.07 -6.21 14.85
N ARG A 148 -11.29 -6.59 14.42
CA ARG A 148 -11.87 -6.11 13.15
C ARG A 148 -11.99 -4.58 13.12
N TRP A 149 -12.13 -3.95 14.29
CA TRP A 149 -12.15 -2.49 14.41
C TRP A 149 -10.78 -1.88 14.09
N ASN A 150 -9.68 -2.44 14.63
CA ASN A 150 -8.33 -1.98 14.28
C ASN A 150 -8.07 -2.14 12.78
N ARG A 151 -8.53 -3.26 12.20
CA ARG A 151 -8.34 -3.54 10.78
C ARG A 151 -8.99 -2.50 9.87
N ILE A 152 -10.26 -2.16 10.08
CA ILE A 152 -10.93 -1.12 9.27
C ILE A 152 -10.33 0.26 9.51
N VAL A 153 -9.89 0.57 10.74
CA VAL A 153 -9.23 1.84 11.06
C VAL A 153 -7.89 1.98 10.32
N GLN A 154 -7.10 0.90 10.25
CA GLN A 154 -5.88 0.87 9.45
C GLN A 154 -6.15 1.14 7.97
N GLU A 155 -7.19 0.53 7.40
CA GLU A 155 -7.57 0.78 6.01
C GLU A 155 -8.09 2.21 5.77
N VAL A 156 -8.78 2.80 6.76
CA VAL A 156 -9.18 4.22 6.72
C VAL A 156 -7.95 5.14 6.73
N ILE A 157 -6.98 4.86 7.61
CA ILE A 157 -5.72 5.62 7.69
C ILE A 157 -4.95 5.48 6.38
N LEU A 158 -4.81 4.26 5.86
CA LEU A 158 -4.10 4.00 4.60
C LEU A 158 -4.77 4.69 3.41
N GLY A 159 -6.07 4.48 3.23
CA GLY A 159 -6.82 4.97 2.08
C GLY A 159 -7.09 6.48 2.16
N ILE A 160 -7.91 6.91 3.13
CA ILE A 160 -8.29 8.32 3.26
C ILE A 160 -7.10 9.16 3.72
N GLY A 161 -6.34 8.67 4.70
CA GLY A 161 -5.14 9.37 5.17
C GLY A 161 -4.08 9.48 4.09
N GLY A 162 -3.87 8.45 3.28
CA GLY A 162 -2.95 8.50 2.14
C GLY A 162 -3.28 9.64 1.16
N VAL A 163 -4.54 9.73 0.72
CA VAL A 163 -4.99 10.77 -0.22
C VAL A 163 -4.87 12.17 0.42
N LYS A 164 -5.36 12.35 1.65
CA LYS A 164 -5.29 13.64 2.36
C LYS A 164 -3.85 14.09 2.62
N LEU A 165 -2.94 13.17 2.94
CA LEU A 165 -1.53 13.47 3.18
C LEU A 165 -0.84 13.93 1.90
N LEU A 166 -1.05 13.23 0.77
CA LEU A 166 -0.48 13.64 -0.51
C LEU A 166 -0.91 15.07 -0.88
N LYS A 167 -2.19 15.40 -0.66
CA LYS A 167 -2.69 16.76 -0.87
C LYS A 167 -2.08 17.80 0.05
N SER A 168 -1.98 17.49 1.35
CA SER A 168 -1.38 18.43 2.30
C SER A 168 0.09 18.71 2.00
N LEU A 169 0.77 17.79 1.33
CA LEU A 169 2.16 17.89 0.90
C LEU A 169 2.36 18.56 -0.48
N GLY A 170 1.28 18.82 -1.23
CA GLY A 170 1.32 19.51 -2.52
C GLY A 170 1.25 18.64 -3.77
N TYR A 171 0.97 17.33 -3.64
CA TYR A 171 0.77 16.43 -4.80
C TYR A 171 -0.61 16.67 -5.45
N ASN A 172 -0.73 17.73 -6.24
CA ASN A 172 -1.98 18.17 -6.84
C ASN A 172 -2.29 17.58 -8.23
N ASN A 173 -1.33 16.87 -8.82
CA ASN A 173 -1.38 16.35 -10.20
C ASN A 173 -1.42 14.82 -10.28
N ILE A 174 -1.82 14.13 -9.20
CA ILE A 174 -2.01 12.68 -9.24
C ILE A 174 -3.14 12.31 -10.20
N GLU A 175 -2.80 11.59 -11.25
CA GLU A 175 -3.71 11.09 -12.28
C GLU A 175 -4.15 9.65 -12.00
N THR A 176 -3.29 8.84 -11.37
CA THR A 176 -3.60 7.45 -11.05
C THR A 176 -3.29 7.10 -9.59
N TYR A 177 -4.30 6.64 -8.87
CA TYR A 177 -4.18 5.96 -7.59
C TYR A 177 -4.22 4.45 -7.87
N HIS A 178 -3.08 3.79 -7.70
CA HIS A 178 -2.97 2.35 -7.87
C HIS A 178 -3.13 1.67 -6.52
N LEU A 179 -4.24 0.95 -6.36
CA LEU A 179 -4.55 0.17 -5.17
C LEU A 179 -3.98 -1.23 -5.29
N ASN A 180 -3.06 -1.57 -4.40
CA ASN A 180 -2.49 -2.90 -4.29
C ASN A 180 -3.31 -3.74 -3.30
N GLU A 181 -4.27 -4.51 -3.83
CA GLU A 181 -5.34 -5.21 -3.11
C GLU A 181 -6.39 -4.28 -2.46
N GLY A 182 -7.46 -4.88 -1.91
CA GLY A 182 -8.59 -4.19 -1.29
C GLY A 182 -8.24 -3.20 -0.16
N HIS A 183 -7.10 -3.33 0.48
CA HIS A 183 -6.74 -2.61 1.72
C HIS A 183 -6.71 -1.08 1.60
N GLY A 184 -6.34 -0.57 0.42
CA GLY A 184 -6.31 0.87 0.15
C GLY A 184 -7.64 1.44 -0.33
N SER A 185 -8.71 0.64 -0.44
CA SER A 185 -9.89 1.04 -1.22
C SER A 185 -10.68 2.21 -0.64
N PHE A 186 -10.52 2.55 0.64
CA PHE A 186 -11.09 3.80 1.17
C PHE A 186 -10.47 5.08 0.57
N ALA A 187 -9.34 5.00 -0.14
CA ALA A 187 -8.85 6.11 -0.96
C ALA A 187 -9.91 6.58 -1.96
N THR A 188 -10.68 5.65 -2.52
CA THR A 188 -11.78 5.96 -3.46
C THR A 188 -12.91 6.77 -2.83
N LEU A 189 -13.14 6.61 -1.52
CA LEU A 189 -14.13 7.41 -0.79
C LEU A 189 -13.65 8.87 -0.64
N GLU A 190 -12.37 9.08 -0.32
CA GLU A 190 -11.81 10.44 -0.25
C GLU A 190 -11.85 11.11 -1.63
N LEU A 191 -11.46 10.40 -2.69
CA LEU A 191 -11.58 10.90 -4.06
C LEU A 191 -13.02 11.21 -4.44
N TYR A 192 -13.99 10.38 -4.02
CA TYR A 192 -15.40 10.64 -4.27
C TYR A 192 -15.88 11.92 -3.58
N ASN A 193 -15.48 12.16 -2.32
CA ASN A 193 -15.83 13.37 -1.60
C ASN A 193 -15.30 14.65 -2.28
N GLU A 194 -14.22 14.53 -3.05
CA GLU A 194 -13.58 15.64 -3.76
C GLU A 194 -14.14 15.85 -5.17
N LEU A 195 -14.38 14.75 -5.90
CA LEU A 195 -14.77 14.77 -7.31
C LEU A 195 -16.28 14.74 -7.51
N GLY A 196 -17.04 14.31 -6.50
CA GLY A 196 -18.50 14.25 -6.50
C GLY A 196 -19.11 13.30 -7.54
N SER A 197 -18.32 12.39 -8.13
CA SER A 197 -18.76 11.49 -9.19
C SER A 197 -18.01 10.16 -9.16
N ILE A 198 -18.76 9.06 -9.24
CA ILE A 198 -18.23 7.70 -9.35
C ILE A 198 -17.37 7.54 -10.61
N GLU A 199 -17.79 8.12 -11.73
CA GLU A 199 -17.09 8.06 -13.01
C GLU A 199 -15.74 8.78 -12.91
N ASN A 200 -15.71 9.99 -12.34
CA ASN A 200 -14.45 10.73 -12.14
C ASN A 200 -13.48 9.99 -11.20
N VAL A 201 -13.99 9.27 -10.19
CA VAL A 201 -13.17 8.41 -9.33
C VAL A 201 -12.61 7.23 -10.12
N LYS A 202 -13.44 6.51 -10.89
CA LYS A 202 -13.00 5.39 -11.74
C LYS A 202 -11.86 5.81 -12.65
N GLU A 203 -11.97 6.96 -13.31
CA GLU A 203 -10.94 7.50 -14.20
C GLU A 203 -9.60 7.71 -13.50
N LYS A 204 -9.56 7.86 -12.16
CA LYS A 204 -8.34 8.03 -11.39
C LYS A 204 -7.81 6.76 -10.72
N VAL A 205 -8.50 5.62 -10.75
CA VAL A 205 -8.12 4.46 -9.94
C VAL A 205 -7.83 3.21 -10.77
N ALA A 206 -6.70 2.56 -10.46
CA ALA A 206 -6.34 1.22 -10.95
C ALA A 206 -6.26 0.25 -9.77
N PHE A 207 -6.73 -0.99 -9.95
CA PHE A 207 -6.81 -1.99 -8.89
C PHE A 207 -6.10 -3.28 -9.27
N THR A 208 -5.22 -3.78 -8.40
CA THR A 208 -4.63 -5.11 -8.54
C THR A 208 -5.16 -6.05 -7.47
N THR A 209 -5.58 -7.25 -7.86
CA THR A 209 -5.94 -8.33 -6.93
C THR A 209 -4.89 -9.43 -6.92
N HIS A 210 -4.56 -9.91 -5.71
CA HIS A 210 -3.54 -10.95 -5.47
C HIS A 210 -4.14 -12.24 -4.93
N THR A 211 -5.36 -12.15 -4.41
CA THR A 211 -5.99 -13.23 -3.65
C THR A 211 -6.81 -14.15 -4.57
N PRO A 212 -6.51 -15.46 -4.64
CA PRO A 212 -7.25 -16.40 -5.47
C PRO A 212 -8.45 -17.04 -4.77
N VAL A 213 -8.75 -16.66 -3.52
CA VAL A 213 -9.83 -17.25 -2.70
C VAL A 213 -10.68 -16.19 -1.98
N PRO A 214 -12.02 -16.36 -1.90
CA PRO A 214 -12.91 -15.39 -1.27
C PRO A 214 -12.54 -15.00 0.18
N ALA A 215 -11.94 -15.93 0.93
CA ALA A 215 -11.57 -15.75 2.34
C ALA A 215 -10.40 -14.78 2.57
N GLY A 216 -9.60 -14.46 1.54
CA GLY A 216 -8.50 -13.51 1.68
C GLY A 216 -8.90 -12.05 1.41
N HIS A 217 -10.14 -11.79 1.01
CA HIS A 217 -10.64 -10.43 0.79
C HIS A 217 -11.24 -9.87 2.09
N ASP A 218 -10.79 -8.68 2.51
CA ASP A 218 -11.27 -8.05 3.73
C ASP A 218 -12.77 -7.67 3.62
N ARG A 219 -13.54 -8.13 4.62
CA ARG A 219 -15.00 -7.94 4.72
C ARG A 219 -15.39 -7.42 6.10
N PHE A 220 -16.15 -6.34 6.17
CA PHE A 220 -16.60 -5.77 7.43
C PHE A 220 -18.12 -5.84 7.57
N LYS A 221 -18.60 -6.08 8.79
CA LYS A 221 -20.03 -5.92 9.08
C LYS A 221 -20.44 -4.48 8.76
N GLN A 222 -21.57 -4.31 8.07
CA GLN A 222 -22.09 -3.00 7.70
C GLN A 222 -22.24 -2.05 8.90
N ASP A 223 -22.59 -2.58 10.08
CA ASP A 223 -22.71 -1.76 11.30
C ASP A 223 -21.36 -1.25 11.83
N LEU A 224 -20.28 -2.02 11.66
CA LEU A 224 -18.94 -1.55 11.97
C LEU A 224 -18.53 -0.40 11.04
N VAL A 225 -18.84 -0.51 9.75
CA VAL A 225 -18.59 0.57 8.77
C VAL A 225 -19.40 1.81 9.14
N LYS A 226 -20.71 1.68 9.41
CA LYS A 226 -21.56 2.80 9.84
C LYS A 226 -21.02 3.48 11.10
N LYS A 227 -20.53 2.69 12.07
CA LYS A 227 -19.93 3.20 13.30
C LYS A 227 -18.66 4.00 13.02
N VAL A 228 -17.69 3.39 12.32
CA VAL A 228 -16.40 4.04 11.98
C VAL A 228 -16.60 5.34 11.21
N PHE A 229 -17.59 5.37 10.31
CA PHE A 229 -17.89 6.56 9.53
C PHE A 229 -18.96 7.47 10.16
N GLU A 230 -19.57 7.15 11.30
CA GLU A 230 -20.73 7.86 11.86
C GLU A 230 -21.79 8.20 10.79
N ASN A 231 -22.12 7.21 9.94
CA ASN A 231 -23.02 7.34 8.78
C ASN A 231 -22.63 8.40 7.73
N ARG A 232 -21.40 8.94 7.75
CA ARG A 232 -20.90 9.92 6.77
C ARG A 232 -20.61 9.33 5.40
N MET A 233 -20.49 8.00 5.28
CA MET A 233 -20.24 7.35 3.99
C MET A 233 -21.49 7.43 3.09
N PRO A 234 -21.39 7.96 1.86
CA PRO A 234 -22.50 8.02 0.91
C PRO A 234 -23.11 6.64 0.65
N LYS A 235 -24.45 6.59 0.56
CA LYS A 235 -25.18 5.33 0.39
C LYS A 235 -24.80 4.60 -0.90
N GLU A 236 -24.61 5.33 -2.00
CA GLU A 236 -24.17 4.77 -3.27
C GLU A 236 -22.80 4.08 -3.19
N ILE A 237 -21.80 4.71 -2.56
CA ILE A 237 -20.48 4.10 -2.34
C ILE A 237 -20.60 2.86 -1.47
N ARG A 238 -21.43 2.93 -0.41
CA ARG A 238 -21.68 1.77 0.46
C ARG A 238 -22.37 0.61 -0.25
N ASN A 239 -23.26 0.89 -1.19
CA ASN A 239 -23.94 -0.12 -1.99
C ASN A 239 -22.99 -0.80 -3.00
N LEU A 240 -22.02 -0.06 -3.57
CA LEU A 240 -21.01 -0.64 -4.48
C LEU A 240 -20.13 -1.68 -3.78
N ALA A 241 -19.92 -1.52 -2.47
CA ALA A 241 -19.13 -2.42 -1.64
C ALA A 241 -19.96 -3.54 -0.98
N ASP A 242 -21.29 -3.53 -1.11
CA ASP A 242 -22.12 -4.55 -0.47
C ASP A 242 -21.98 -5.89 -1.18
N ASP A 243 -21.65 -6.91 -0.40
CA ASP A 243 -21.57 -8.30 -0.84
C ASP A 243 -22.33 -9.14 0.18
N ASN A 244 -23.61 -9.36 -0.10
CA ASN A 244 -24.52 -10.17 0.72
C ASN A 244 -24.63 -9.67 2.18
N GLY A 245 -24.70 -8.35 2.38
CA GLY A 245 -24.87 -7.73 3.70
C GLY A 245 -23.56 -7.48 4.46
N GLU A 246 -22.41 -7.82 3.87
CA GLU A 246 -21.09 -7.39 4.34
C GLU A 246 -20.48 -6.34 3.41
N PHE A 247 -19.65 -5.47 3.96
CA PHE A 247 -18.88 -4.49 3.20
C PHE A 247 -17.57 -5.12 2.73
N ASN A 248 -17.46 -5.40 1.44
CA ASN A 248 -16.31 -6.04 0.83
C ASN A 248 -15.37 -4.99 0.21
N MET A 249 -14.14 -4.94 0.73
CA MET A 249 -13.13 -3.96 0.30
C MET A 249 -12.68 -4.17 -1.14
N THR A 250 -12.68 -5.41 -1.62
CA THR A 250 -12.34 -5.71 -3.02
C THR A 250 -13.45 -5.24 -3.95
N PHE A 251 -14.72 -5.37 -3.55
CA PHE A 251 -15.83 -4.83 -4.34
C PHE A 251 -15.76 -3.31 -4.40
N LEU A 252 -15.48 -2.63 -3.27
CA LEU A 252 -15.26 -1.18 -3.25
C LEU A 252 -14.17 -0.77 -4.24
N GLY A 253 -12.99 -1.38 -4.14
CA GLY A 253 -11.84 -1.08 -5.01
C GLY A 253 -12.14 -1.35 -6.48
N MET A 254 -12.64 -2.54 -6.82
CA MET A 254 -12.94 -2.90 -8.21
C MET A 254 -14.06 -2.03 -8.81
N ALA A 255 -15.14 -1.78 -8.07
CA ALA A 255 -16.28 -0.98 -8.55
C ALA A 255 -15.88 0.45 -8.90
N LEU A 256 -14.91 1.02 -8.17
CA LEU A 256 -14.45 2.39 -8.33
C LEU A 256 -13.12 2.51 -9.09
N SER A 257 -12.73 1.49 -9.86
CA SER A 257 -11.52 1.49 -10.68
C SER A 257 -11.82 1.38 -12.18
N ARG A 258 -11.11 2.14 -13.02
CA ARG A 258 -11.17 1.99 -14.49
C ARG A 258 -10.44 0.73 -14.98
N TYR A 259 -9.35 0.36 -14.32
CA TYR A 259 -8.51 -0.76 -14.70
C TYR A 259 -8.39 -1.75 -13.54
N ARG A 260 -8.53 -3.05 -13.83
CA ARG A 260 -8.35 -4.13 -12.87
C ARG A 260 -7.45 -5.20 -13.45
N ASN A 261 -6.44 -5.63 -12.69
CA ASN A 261 -5.58 -6.73 -13.10
C ASN A 261 -5.37 -7.76 -11.99
N ALA A 262 -5.19 -9.00 -12.42
CA ALA A 262 -4.61 -10.09 -11.67
C ALA A 262 -3.08 -10.10 -11.82
N VAL A 263 -2.41 -10.95 -11.04
CA VAL A 263 -0.94 -11.04 -10.96
C VAL A 263 -0.27 -12.16 -11.77
N ALA A 264 -1.06 -12.93 -12.52
CA ALA A 264 -0.59 -13.95 -13.45
C ALA A 264 -1.73 -14.35 -14.39
N LYS A 265 -1.40 -14.93 -15.55
CA LYS A 265 -2.41 -15.39 -16.51
C LYS A 265 -3.48 -16.30 -15.89
N LYS A 266 -3.02 -17.37 -15.22
CA LYS A 266 -3.92 -18.32 -14.53
C LYS A 266 -4.68 -17.65 -13.38
N HIS A 267 -4.06 -16.69 -12.69
CA HIS A 267 -4.74 -15.91 -11.66
C HIS A 267 -5.87 -15.09 -12.27
N GLY A 268 -5.66 -14.44 -13.42
CA GLY A 268 -6.70 -13.71 -14.14
C GLY A 268 -7.90 -14.57 -14.50
N ASP A 269 -7.67 -15.83 -14.91
CA ASP A 269 -8.76 -16.78 -15.17
C ASP A 269 -9.56 -17.13 -13.91
N ILE A 270 -8.91 -17.20 -12.74
CA ILE A 270 -9.57 -17.43 -11.45
C ILE A 270 -10.32 -16.17 -11.01
N SER A 271 -9.71 -15.00 -11.10
CA SER A 271 -10.31 -13.73 -10.70
C SER A 271 -11.56 -13.42 -11.51
N ARG A 272 -11.58 -13.66 -12.83
CA ARG A 272 -12.78 -13.48 -13.68
C ARG A 272 -13.93 -14.41 -13.28
N LYS A 273 -13.64 -15.59 -12.72
CA LYS A 273 -14.67 -16.50 -12.19
C LYS A 273 -15.21 -16.02 -10.84
N MET A 274 -14.35 -15.41 -10.02
CA MET A 274 -14.74 -14.89 -8.71
C MET A 274 -15.52 -13.58 -8.81
N PHE A 275 -15.17 -12.74 -9.78
CA PHE A 275 -15.76 -11.43 -10.00
C PHE A 275 -16.28 -11.29 -11.44
N PRO A 276 -17.29 -12.07 -11.85
CA PRO A 276 -17.76 -12.13 -13.23
C PRO A 276 -18.33 -10.81 -13.76
N GLN A 277 -18.65 -9.87 -12.87
CA GLN A 277 -19.15 -8.54 -13.21
C GLN A 277 -18.06 -7.54 -13.64
N TYR A 278 -16.77 -7.90 -13.53
CA TYR A 278 -15.66 -7.02 -13.87
C TYR A 278 -14.79 -7.63 -14.97
N GLU A 279 -14.37 -6.79 -15.92
CA GLU A 279 -13.26 -7.13 -16.81
C GLU A 279 -11.94 -7.06 -16.03
N ILE A 280 -11.22 -8.18 -16.00
CA ILE A 280 -9.97 -8.34 -15.26
C ILE A 280 -8.88 -8.84 -16.22
N ASP A 281 -7.85 -8.00 -16.39
CA ASP A 281 -6.64 -8.32 -17.14
C ASP A 281 -5.64 -9.08 -16.25
N TYR A 282 -4.44 -9.36 -16.74
CA TYR A 282 -3.35 -9.89 -15.92
C TYR A 282 -2.01 -9.23 -16.26
N ILE A 283 -1.25 -8.91 -15.21
CA ILE A 283 0.13 -8.46 -15.30
C ILE A 283 0.93 -9.46 -14.47
N THR A 284 1.80 -10.24 -15.12
CA THR A 284 2.60 -11.23 -14.41
C THR A 284 3.60 -10.54 -13.49
N ASN A 285 3.62 -10.90 -12.21
CA ASN A 285 4.58 -10.36 -11.25
C ASN A 285 6.03 -10.54 -11.71
N GLY A 286 6.86 -9.56 -11.38
CA GLY A 286 8.31 -9.60 -11.53
C GLY A 286 9.01 -9.37 -10.20
N VAL A 287 10.33 -9.57 -10.19
CA VAL A 287 11.21 -9.27 -9.05
C VAL A 287 12.29 -8.29 -9.47
N HIS A 288 12.77 -7.46 -8.54
CA HIS A 288 13.85 -6.51 -8.82
C HIS A 288 15.19 -7.26 -8.89
N LEU A 289 15.60 -7.65 -10.11
CA LEU A 289 16.80 -8.46 -10.32
C LEU A 289 18.07 -7.89 -9.64
N PRO A 290 18.36 -6.58 -9.70
CA PRO A 290 19.52 -6.03 -9.00
C PRO A 290 19.47 -6.23 -7.49
N PHE A 291 18.30 -6.33 -6.86
CA PHE A 291 18.15 -6.61 -5.43
C PHE A 291 18.32 -8.11 -5.12
N TRP A 292 17.71 -9.00 -5.90
CA TRP A 292 17.65 -10.44 -5.58
C TRP A 292 18.86 -11.26 -6.04
N VAL A 293 19.59 -10.84 -7.09
CA VAL A 293 20.79 -11.57 -7.54
C VAL A 293 21.89 -11.46 -6.47
N SER A 294 22.52 -12.57 -6.10
CA SER A 294 23.57 -12.58 -5.09
C SER A 294 24.85 -11.85 -5.53
N LYS A 295 25.61 -11.30 -4.56
CA LYS A 295 26.85 -10.52 -4.84
C LYS A 295 27.84 -11.24 -5.78
N PRO A 296 28.12 -12.56 -5.65
CA PRO A 296 28.99 -13.28 -6.57
C PRO A 296 28.47 -13.29 -8.01
N PHE A 297 27.18 -13.57 -8.22
CA PHE A 297 26.57 -13.58 -9.55
C PHE A 297 26.52 -12.18 -10.15
N ARG A 298 26.27 -11.13 -9.35
CA ARG A 298 26.35 -9.74 -9.84
C ARG A 298 27.72 -9.42 -10.44
N LYS A 299 28.81 -9.93 -9.85
CA LYS A 299 30.17 -9.72 -10.40
C LYS A 299 30.34 -10.40 -11.76
N ILE A 300 29.85 -11.64 -11.90
CA ILE A 300 29.87 -12.39 -13.16
C ILE A 300 29.03 -11.68 -14.22
N PHE A 301 27.79 -11.33 -13.88
CA PHE A 301 26.87 -10.65 -14.79
C PHE A 301 27.41 -9.29 -15.21
N SER A 302 27.94 -8.49 -14.29
CA SER A 302 28.52 -7.19 -14.64
C SER A 302 29.76 -7.30 -15.54
N LYS A 303 30.51 -8.41 -15.47
CA LYS A 303 31.67 -8.66 -16.33
C LYS A 303 31.27 -9.16 -17.72
N LYS A 304 30.31 -10.09 -17.80
CA LYS A 304 29.89 -10.73 -19.06
C LYS A 304 28.80 -9.97 -19.81
N TRP A 305 27.87 -9.36 -19.07
CA TRP A 305 26.71 -8.63 -19.59
C TRP A 305 26.53 -7.31 -18.83
N PRO A 306 27.37 -6.27 -19.07
CA PRO A 306 27.38 -5.04 -18.26
C PRO A 306 26.01 -4.37 -18.05
N ASN A 307 25.09 -4.49 -19.04
CA ASN A 307 23.77 -3.86 -19.03
C ASN A 307 22.65 -4.74 -18.45
N TRP A 308 22.95 -5.89 -17.82
CA TRP A 308 21.93 -6.83 -17.32
C TRP A 308 20.94 -6.23 -16.30
N ARG A 309 21.31 -5.14 -15.63
CA ARG A 309 20.46 -4.46 -14.64
C ARG A 309 19.35 -3.63 -15.28
N SER A 310 19.65 -2.95 -16.40
CA SER A 310 18.69 -2.12 -17.14
C SER A 310 18.00 -2.91 -18.25
N ASN A 311 18.63 -3.96 -18.77
CA ASN A 311 18.07 -4.86 -19.76
C ASN A 311 18.29 -6.33 -19.36
N PRO A 312 17.39 -6.92 -18.57
CA PRO A 312 17.48 -8.32 -18.15
C PRO A 312 17.47 -9.35 -19.29
N TYR A 313 16.91 -9.01 -20.45
CA TYR A 313 16.81 -9.94 -21.59
C TYR A 313 18.17 -10.42 -22.11
N VAL A 314 19.26 -9.69 -21.84
CA VAL A 314 20.61 -10.14 -22.17
C VAL A 314 21.01 -11.44 -21.46
N LEU A 315 20.29 -11.81 -20.40
CA LEU A 315 20.51 -13.05 -19.65
C LEU A 315 19.75 -14.26 -20.23
N GLU A 316 18.93 -14.09 -21.27
CA GLU A 316 18.18 -15.21 -21.88
C GLU A 316 19.10 -16.30 -22.43
N ASN A 317 20.32 -15.93 -22.85
CA ASN A 317 21.33 -16.83 -23.38
C ASN A 317 22.54 -17.01 -22.43
N ALA A 318 22.37 -16.71 -21.13
CA ALA A 318 23.44 -16.73 -20.13
C ALA A 318 23.81 -18.13 -19.63
#